data_AF-A0A2H5QSQ2-F1
#
_entry.id   AF-A0A2H5QSQ2-F1
#
_cell.length_a   1.000
_cell.length_b   1.000
_cell.length_c   1.000
_cell.angle_alpha   90.00
_cell.angle_beta   90.00
_cell.angle_gamma   90.00
#
_symmetry.space_group_name_H-M   'P 1'
#
loop_
_entity.id
_entity.type
_entity.pdbx_description
1 polymer ?
#
loop_
_entity_poly.entity_id
_entity_poly.type
_entity_poly.pdbx_seq_one_letter_code
_entity_poly.pdbx_strand_id
1 'polypeptide(L)'
;MIDGSKVLQSIGSLLSLKTLYLSYTNFKGTVVNQELHNFTNLEELILDESNLQLMPLEWLTLSNSMKMSILKNPHIRGCLH
;
A
#
# COMPACT_ATOMS: atom_id res chain seq x y z
N MET A 1 -4.31 5.10 16.53
CA MET A 1 -4.29 4.26 15.31
C MET A 1 -4.22 5.20 14.13
N ILE A 2 -3.28 5.02 13.21
CA ILE A 2 -3.02 5.97 12.13
C ILE A 2 -3.76 5.50 10.87
N ASP A 3 -4.45 6.42 10.21
CA ASP A 3 -5.17 6.19 8.96
C ASP A 3 -4.17 6.17 7.79
N GLY A 4 -3.99 5.00 7.17
CA GLY A 4 -3.05 4.80 6.08
C GLY A 4 -3.38 5.62 4.84
N SER A 5 -4.66 5.90 4.58
CA SER A 5 -5.06 6.71 3.43
C SER A 5 -4.51 8.14 3.53
N LYS A 6 -4.59 8.75 4.71
CA LYS A 6 -4.07 10.10 4.99
C LYS A 6 -2.56 10.17 4.91
N VAL A 7 -1.87 9.11 5.33
CA VAL A 7 -0.41 9.01 5.20
C VAL A 7 -0.04 8.98 3.72
N LEU A 8 -0.69 8.14 2.92
CA LEU A 8 -0.44 8.05 1.49
C LEU A 8 -0.76 9.35 0.75
N GLN A 9 -1.83 10.06 1.11
CA GLN A 9 -2.14 11.38 0.55
C GLN A 9 -1.05 12.40 0.84
N SER A 10 -0.50 12.39 2.06
CA SER A 10 0.54 13.35 2.47
C SER A 10 1.85 13.12 1.71
N ILE A 11 2.26 11.85 1.57
CA ILE A 11 3.52 11.48 0.91
C ILE A 11 3.39 11.28 -0.61
N GLY A 12 2.17 11.25 -1.15
CA GLY A 12 1.92 11.15 -2.60
C GLY A 12 2.48 12.33 -3.39
N SER A 13 2.68 13.48 -2.74
CA SER A 13 3.34 14.64 -3.35
C SER A 13 4.85 14.47 -3.60
N LEU A 14 5.46 13.39 -3.10
CA LEU A 14 6.87 13.09 -3.29
C LEU A 14 7.11 12.49 -4.69
N LEU A 15 7.09 13.36 -5.70
CA LEU A 15 7.18 12.95 -7.12
C LEU A 15 8.46 12.17 -7.46
N SER A 16 9.54 12.34 -6.70
CA SER A 16 10.80 11.62 -6.90
C SER A 16 10.87 10.27 -6.16
N LEU A 17 9.82 9.88 -5.45
CA LEU A 17 9.81 8.66 -4.65
C LEU A 17 9.79 7.42 -5.54
N LYS A 18 10.84 6.61 -5.47
CA LYS A 18 10.96 5.33 -6.20
C LYS A 18 10.58 4.12 -5.38
N THR A 19 10.79 4.17 -4.07
CA THR A 19 10.54 3.03 -3.19
C THR A 19 9.80 3.47 -1.93
N LEU A 20 8.75 2.71 -1.57
CA LEU A 20 7.93 2.94 -0.39
C LEU A 20 7.79 1.65 0.42
N TYR A 21 8.35 1.66 1.63
CA TYR A 21 8.25 0.57 2.61
C TYR A 21 7.24 0.94 3.70
N LEU A 22 6.19 0.15 3.86
CA LEU A 22 5.17 0.31 4.92
C LEU A 22 4.95 -1.00 5.71
N SER A 23 5.94 -1.89 5.67
CA SER A 23 5.87 -3.17 6.37
C SER A 23 5.77 -2.99 7.88
N TYR A 24 5.03 -3.88 8.55
CA TYR A 24 4.85 -3.88 10.02
C TYR A 24 4.32 -2.55 10.58
N THR A 25 3.59 -1.77 9.78
CA THR A 25 2.97 -0.53 10.24
C THR A 25 1.62 -0.81 10.88
N ASN A 26 1.29 -0.08 11.95
CA ASN A 26 -0.03 -0.13 12.58
C ASN A 26 -1.07 0.76 11.84
N PHE A 27 -0.86 0.97 10.54
CA PHE A 27 -1.76 1.72 9.68
C PHE A 27 -3.00 0.90 9.40
N LYS A 28 -4.17 1.52 9.51
CA LYS A 28 -5.44 0.90 9.13
C LYS A 28 -6.12 1.71 8.05
N GLY A 29 -7.04 1.06 7.35
CA GLY A 29 -7.85 1.68 6.31
C GLY A 29 -7.71 0.94 5.00
N THR A 30 -8.55 1.38 4.07
CA THR A 30 -8.55 0.88 2.70
C THR A 30 -7.79 1.87 1.83
N VAL A 31 -6.76 1.39 1.15
CA VAL A 31 -6.03 2.14 0.14
C VAL A 31 -6.73 1.91 -1.20
N VAL A 32 -7.18 2.98 -1.84
CA VAL A 32 -7.84 2.93 -3.15
C VAL A 32 -6.93 3.58 -4.21
N ASN A 33 -7.31 3.44 -5.48
CA ASN A 33 -6.48 3.92 -6.60
C ASN A 33 -6.13 5.41 -6.50
N GLN A 34 -7.02 6.23 -5.94
CA GLN A 34 -6.82 7.69 -5.85
C GLN A 34 -5.63 8.07 -4.97
N GLU A 35 -5.36 7.35 -3.87
CA GLU A 35 -4.20 7.66 -3.03
C GLU A 35 -2.89 7.24 -3.70
N LEU A 36 -2.92 6.23 -4.58
CA LEU A 36 -1.73 5.70 -5.23
C LEU A 36 -1.40 6.38 -6.57
N HIS A 37 -2.35 7.09 -7.19
CA HIS A 37 -2.15 7.72 -8.50
C HIS A 37 -1.02 8.76 -8.52
N ASN A 38 -0.74 9.40 -7.38
CA ASN A 38 0.28 10.44 -7.28
C ASN A 38 1.72 9.88 -7.33
N PHE A 39 1.89 8.58 -7.11
CA PHE A 39 3.19 7.91 -7.08
C PHE A 39 3.65 7.50 -8.49
N THR A 40 3.73 8.48 -9.40
CA THR A 40 3.99 8.26 -10.83
C THR A 40 5.38 7.68 -11.14
N ASN A 41 6.36 7.88 -10.26
CA ASN A 41 7.72 7.36 -10.39
C ASN A 41 8.03 6.21 -9.43
N LEU A 42 7.02 5.68 -8.73
CA LEU A 42 7.23 4.60 -7.78
C LEU A 42 7.50 3.29 -8.52
N GLU A 43 8.65 2.72 -8.23
CA GLU A 43 9.16 1.47 -8.80
C GLU A 43 8.90 0.29 -7.85
N GLU A 44 8.83 0.53 -6.54
CA GLU A 44 8.68 -0.52 -5.53
C GLU A 44 7.76 -0.10 -4.37
N LEU A 45 6.72 -0.91 -4.11
CA LEU A 45 5.84 -0.78 -2.95
C LEU A 45 5.84 -2.07 -2.13
N ILE A 46 6.16 -1.95 -0.84
CA ILE A 46 6.28 -3.09 0.08
C ILE A 46 5.35 -2.88 1.28
N LEU A 47 4.42 -3.82 1.45
CA LEU A 47 3.32 -3.75 2.44
C LEU A 47 3.27 -4.97 3.37
N ASP A 48 4.36 -5.70 3.49
CA ASP A 48 4.42 -6.96 4.23
C ASP A 48 3.96 -6.77 5.67
N GLU A 49 3.12 -7.68 6.17
CA GLU A 49 2.65 -7.63 7.57
C GLU A 49 1.96 -6.29 7.95
N SER A 50 1.40 -5.56 6.98
CA SER A 50 0.63 -4.35 7.23
C SER A 50 -0.87 -4.63 7.40
N ASN A 51 -1.55 -3.81 8.21
CA ASN A 51 -3.00 -3.85 8.39
C ASN A 51 -3.77 -3.09 7.29
N LEU A 52 -3.10 -2.76 6.18
CA LEU A 52 -3.69 -2.04 5.05
C LEU A 52 -4.46 -2.98 4.13
N GLN A 53 -5.70 -2.61 3.83
CA GLN A 53 -6.48 -3.30 2.82
C GLN A 53 -6.34 -2.57 1.49
N LEU A 54 -5.83 -3.25 0.48
CA LEU A 54 -5.80 -2.72 -0.88
C LEU A 54 -7.09 -3.13 -1.60
N MET A 55 -7.81 -2.17 -2.19
CA MET A 55 -8.85 -2.50 -3.17
C MET A 55 -8.23 -2.98 -4.48
N PRO A 56 -8.96 -3.75 -5.33
CA PRO A 56 -8.45 -4.23 -6.60
C PRO A 56 -7.85 -3.08 -7.41
N LEU A 57 -6.52 -3.08 -7.54
CA LEU A 57 -5.76 -1.97 -8.07
C LEU A 57 -5.77 -2.00 -9.59
N GLU A 58 -6.70 -1.30 -10.22
CA GLU A 58 -6.56 -0.95 -11.65
C GLU A 58 -5.23 -0.21 -11.90
N TRP A 59 -4.71 0.53 -10.91
CA TRP A 59 -3.38 1.17 -10.96
C TRP A 59 -2.23 0.18 -11.13
N LEU A 60 -2.30 -1.01 -10.51
CA LEU A 60 -1.28 -2.05 -10.67
C LEU A 60 -1.26 -2.58 -12.11
N THR A 61 -2.42 -2.65 -12.74
CA THR A 61 -2.57 -3.07 -14.13
C THR A 61 -2.07 -2.01 -15.12
N LEU A 62 -2.09 -0.74 -14.74
CA LEU A 62 -1.63 0.38 -15.56
C LEU A 62 -0.12 0.65 -15.40
N SER A 63 0.47 0.29 -14.26
CA SER A 63 1.89 0.51 -13.99
C SER A 63 2.74 -0.67 -14.44
N ASN A 64 3.07 -0.72 -15.74
CA ASN A 64 3.86 -1.80 -16.35
C ASN A 64 5.30 -1.93 -15.82
N SER A 65 5.79 -0.99 -15.01
CA SER A 65 7.16 -0.95 -14.49
C SER A 65 7.28 -1.10 -12.97
N MET A 66 6.17 -1.08 -12.22
CA MET A 66 6.20 -1.10 -10.76
C MET A 66 6.19 -2.53 -10.22
N LYS A 67 7.13 -2.83 -9.32
CA LYS A 67 7.16 -4.06 -8.53
C LYS A 67 6.37 -3.83 -7.25
N MET A 68 5.41 -4.71 -6.97
CA MET A 68 4.69 -4.69 -5.70
C MET A 68 4.90 -6.01 -4.96
N SER A 69 5.33 -5.92 -3.70
CA SER A 69 5.47 -7.07 -2.82
C SER A 69 4.46 -6.94 -1.68
N ILE A 70 3.59 -7.95 -1.57
CA ILE A 70 2.60 -8.07 -0.49
C ILE A 70 2.72 -9.48 0.08
N LEU A 71 3.47 -9.63 1.18
CA LEU A 71 3.46 -10.81 2.02
C LEU A 71 2.53 -10.56 3.20
N LYS A 72 1.28 -10.99 3.06
CA LYS A 72 0.37 -11.09 4.21
C LYS A 72 0.69 -12.40 4.91
N ASN A 73 1.25 -12.37 6.12
CA ASN A 73 1.37 -13.60 6.88
C ASN A 73 -0.04 -14.12 7.23
N PRO A 74 -0.36 -15.39 6.92
CA PRO A 74 -1.69 -15.96 7.13
C PRO A 74 -1.98 -16.36 8.58
N HIS A 75 -1.10 -16.05 9.55
CA HIS A 75 -1.37 -16.37 10.94
C HIS A 75 -2.11 -15.22 11.63
N ILE A 76 -3.38 -15.48 11.97
CA ILE A 76 -4.30 -14.65 12.77
C ILE A 76 -5.30 -13.77 11.98
N ARG A 77 -6.14 -14.42 11.16
CA ARG A 77 -7.59 -14.09 11.07
C ARG A 77 -8.42 -15.36 10.96
N GLY A 78 -8.19 -16.28 11.89
CA GLY A 78 -8.88 -17.57 11.95
C GLY A 78 -9.03 -18.05 13.39
N CYS A 79 -9.66 -17.26 14.27
CA CYS A 79 -10.54 -17.90 15.24
C CYS A 79 -11.84 -18.16 14.51
N LEU A 80 -11.99 -19.40 14.02
CA LEU A 80 -13.30 -19.97 13.70
C LEU A 80 -14.15 -19.94 14.98
N HIS A 81 -15.21 -19.15 14.95
CA HIS A 81 -16.50 -19.44 15.57
C HIS A 81 -17.58 -18.80 14.69
#